data_AF-A0A9P5YDX0-F1
#
_entry.id   AF-A0A9P5YDX0-F1
#
_cell.length_a   1.000
_cell.length_b   1.000
_cell.length_c   1.000
_cell.angle_alpha   90.00
_cell.angle_beta   90.00
_cell.angle_gamma   90.00
#
_symmetry.space_group_name_H-M   'P 1'
#
loop_
_entity.id
_entity.type
_entity.pdbx_description
1 polymer ?
#
loop_
_entity_poly.entity_id
_entity_poly.type
_entity_poly.pdbx_seq_one_letter_code
_entity_poly.pdbx_strand_id
1 'polypeptide(L)'
;MHYPGEGQATLWPTTFLPYVGAVLFESFLYGIYAVLFGTCMFLLVRRGRTSHKVLFVTAIVMFILATTDIVYTYYLLFTKSTGYTYGDARPKYVLYVTTNFVADTLLIYRFYKVWYPNIYVATGLVILLILTTTCGFILDTVNFQLSIYSWGYPTINLVLNVTITSLVVGRIWRAGSDTVQYRFNCKDMSPRYRNAIFIFVESGIIYSIYILFDLGFRRVPVVFVILEVGFVQFVGIVPTLILVQSGLVNGIKNSRSSMVSSAFEYNSV
;
A
#
# COMPACT_ATOMS: atom_id res chain seq x y z
N MET A 1 -16.24 -17.81 -40.63
CA MET A 1 -15.78 -16.75 -39.70
C MET A 1 -16.14 -17.19 -38.30
N HIS A 2 -15.16 -17.78 -37.59
CA HIS A 2 -15.30 -18.23 -36.21
C HIS A 2 -15.33 -16.99 -35.31
N TYR A 3 -16.39 -16.83 -34.52
CA TYR A 3 -16.44 -15.84 -33.45
C TYR A 3 -15.39 -16.20 -32.39
N PRO A 4 -14.45 -15.31 -32.03
CA PRO A 4 -13.53 -15.55 -30.93
C PRO A 4 -14.23 -15.20 -29.60
N GLY A 5 -15.27 -15.96 -29.26
CA GLY A 5 -16.03 -15.80 -28.01
C GLY A 5 -15.68 -16.83 -26.92
N GLU A 6 -14.94 -17.89 -27.26
CA GLU A 6 -14.72 -19.03 -26.36
C GLU A 6 -13.64 -18.80 -25.29
N GLY A 7 -12.95 -17.65 -25.29
CA GLY A 7 -11.93 -17.32 -24.30
C GLY A 7 -12.46 -16.62 -23.02
N GLN A 8 -13.70 -16.14 -23.01
CA GLN A 8 -14.24 -15.35 -21.90
C GLN A 8 -14.83 -16.19 -20.75
N ALA A 9 -15.00 -17.50 -20.94
CA ALA A 9 -15.80 -18.35 -20.06
C ALA A 9 -15.08 -18.90 -18.81
N THR A 10 -13.83 -18.54 -18.53
CA THR A 10 -13.03 -19.27 -17.51
C THR A 10 -12.41 -18.44 -16.39
N LEU A 11 -12.53 -17.10 -16.37
CA LEU A 11 -11.93 -16.28 -15.31
C LEU A 11 -12.81 -16.17 -14.06
N TRP A 12 -14.13 -16.09 -14.25
CA TRP A 12 -15.07 -15.88 -13.16
C TRP A 12 -15.76 -17.18 -12.78
N PRO A 13 -15.85 -17.52 -11.49
CA PRO A 13 -16.59 -18.69 -11.04
C PRO A 13 -18.08 -18.52 -11.38
N THR A 14 -18.68 -19.58 -11.91
CA THR A 14 -20.12 -19.65 -12.24
C THR A 14 -20.97 -20.01 -11.02
N THR A 15 -20.35 -20.39 -9.91
CA THR A 15 -21.01 -20.76 -8.65
C THR A 15 -21.03 -19.56 -7.70
N PHE A 16 -22.04 -19.49 -6.85
CA PHE A 16 -22.21 -18.41 -5.86
C PHE A 16 -21.18 -18.49 -4.70
N LEU A 17 -20.77 -19.71 -4.32
CA LEU A 17 -19.97 -19.96 -3.12
C LEU A 17 -18.60 -19.23 -3.09
N PRO A 18 -17.82 -19.16 -4.19
CA PRO A 18 -16.58 -18.38 -4.25
C PRO A 18 -16.75 -16.90 -3.94
N TYR A 19 -17.87 -16.29 -4.35
CA TYR A 19 -18.14 -14.87 -4.10
C TYR A 19 -18.38 -14.61 -2.61
N VAL A 20 -19.07 -15.51 -1.92
CA VAL A 20 -19.24 -15.44 -0.47
C VAL A 20 -17.88 -15.55 0.22
N GLY A 21 -17.03 -16.49 -0.21
CA GLY A 21 -15.66 -16.62 0.29
C GLY A 21 -14.82 -15.35 0.09
N ALA A 22 -14.94 -14.71 -1.07
CA ALA A 22 -14.26 -13.45 -1.38
C ALA A 22 -14.72 -12.30 -0.47
N VAL A 23 -16.03 -12.13 -0.27
CA VAL A 23 -16.59 -11.09 0.62
C VAL A 23 -16.16 -11.32 2.08
N LEU A 24 -16.13 -12.57 2.54
CA LEU A 24 -15.65 -12.91 3.89
C LEU A 24 -14.17 -12.55 4.04
N PHE A 25 -13.34 -12.93 3.07
CA PHE A 25 -11.91 -12.58 3.08
C PHE A 25 -11.67 -11.07 3.07
N GLU A 26 -12.39 -10.33 2.22
CA GLU A 26 -12.35 -8.88 2.16
C GLU A 26 -12.77 -8.23 3.48
N SER A 27 -13.85 -8.72 4.09
CA SER A 27 -14.34 -8.21 5.37
C SER A 27 -13.35 -8.43 6.50
N PHE A 28 -12.62 -9.56 6.47
CA PHE A 28 -11.55 -9.84 7.41
C PHE A 28 -10.39 -8.85 7.25
N LEU A 29 -9.95 -8.60 6.02
CA LEU A 29 -8.91 -7.61 5.73
C LEU A 29 -9.33 -6.19 6.11
N TYR A 30 -10.58 -5.83 5.84
CA TYR A 30 -11.15 -4.54 6.23
C TYR A 30 -11.16 -4.38 7.76
N GLY A 31 -11.47 -5.44 8.51
CA GLY A 31 -11.38 -5.44 9.97
C GLY A 31 -9.95 -5.15 10.47
N ILE A 32 -8.95 -5.81 9.90
CA ILE A 32 -7.52 -5.53 10.20
C ILE A 32 -7.20 -4.08 9.87
N TYR A 33 -7.62 -3.61 8.69
CA TYR A 33 -7.37 -2.24 8.25
C TYR A 33 -8.03 -1.20 9.16
N ALA A 34 -9.24 -1.45 9.65
CA ALA A 34 -9.94 -0.57 10.59
C ALA A 34 -9.19 -0.43 11.92
N VAL A 35 -8.63 -1.53 12.46
CA VAL A 35 -7.79 -1.49 13.66
C VAL A 35 -6.50 -0.71 13.42
N LEU A 36 -5.84 -0.93 12.28
CA LEU A 36 -4.64 -0.17 11.88
C LEU A 36 -4.95 1.31 11.71
N PHE A 37 -6.08 1.65 11.10
CA PHE A 37 -6.54 3.02 10.94
C PHE A 37 -6.80 3.68 12.30
N GLY A 38 -7.51 3.01 13.20
CA GLY A 38 -7.80 3.51 14.55
C GLY A 38 -6.53 3.77 15.36
N THR A 39 -5.59 2.81 15.36
CA THR A 39 -4.29 2.97 16.03
C THR A 39 -3.45 4.08 15.41
N CYS A 40 -3.44 4.19 14.08
CA CYS A 40 -2.77 5.27 13.35
C CYS A 40 -3.34 6.65 13.73
N MET A 41 -4.67 6.76 13.79
CA MET A 41 -5.36 7.99 14.19
C MET A 41 -5.05 8.39 15.62
N PHE A 42 -5.09 7.44 16.56
CA PHE A 42 -4.72 7.68 17.94
C PHE A 42 -3.29 8.23 18.07
N LEU A 43 -2.34 7.65 17.33
CA LEU A 43 -0.94 8.10 17.33
C LEU A 43 -0.76 9.47 16.68
N LEU A 44 -1.51 9.78 15.61
CA LEU A 44 -1.46 11.06 14.90
C LEU A 44 -2.03 12.21 15.75
N VAL A 45 -3.17 12.00 16.41
CA VAL A 45 -3.83 13.00 17.26
C VAL A 45 -2.97 13.33 18.47
N ARG A 46 -2.35 12.33 19.10
CA ARG A 46 -1.54 12.53 20.32
C ARG A 46 -0.21 13.28 20.08
N ARG A 47 0.22 13.48 18.82
CA ARG A 47 1.55 14.02 18.48
C ARG A 47 1.61 15.45 17.96
N GLY A 48 0.48 16.14 17.81
CA GLY A 48 0.37 17.61 17.80
C GLY A 48 1.17 18.45 16.77
N ARG A 49 2.00 17.88 15.88
CA ARG A 49 2.75 18.63 14.85
C ARG A 49 1.97 18.86 13.56
N THR A 50 2.15 20.05 12.95
CA THR A 50 1.59 20.48 11.65
C THR A 50 1.79 19.48 10.52
N SER A 51 2.87 18.71 10.60
CA SER A 51 3.24 17.64 9.69
C SER A 51 2.27 16.46 9.63
N HIS A 52 1.44 16.28 10.64
CA HIS A 52 0.45 15.21 10.73
C HIS A 52 -0.84 15.54 9.98
N LYS A 53 -1.11 16.80 9.61
CA LYS A 53 -2.35 17.17 8.92
C LYS A 53 -2.48 16.49 7.55
N VAL A 54 -1.41 16.49 6.74
CA VAL A 54 -1.41 15.81 5.44
C VAL A 54 -1.56 14.30 5.60
N LEU A 55 -0.86 13.70 6.57
CA LEU A 55 -0.96 12.25 6.85
C LEU A 55 -2.33 11.84 7.39
N PHE A 56 -2.96 12.73 8.16
CA PHE A 56 -4.30 12.54 8.69
C PHE A 56 -5.34 12.57 7.57
N VAL A 57 -5.27 13.59 6.70
CA VAL A 57 -6.16 13.70 5.54
C VAL A 57 -6.01 12.49 4.61
N THR A 58 -4.78 12.10 4.26
CA THR A 58 -4.57 10.94 3.38
C THR A 58 -5.01 9.62 4.00
N ALA A 59 -4.81 9.43 5.31
CA ALA A 59 -5.34 8.27 6.01
C ALA A 59 -6.87 8.21 5.96
N ILE A 60 -7.56 9.34 6.14
CA ILE A 60 -9.03 9.42 6.01
C ILE A 60 -9.47 9.07 4.60
N VAL A 61 -8.82 9.66 3.59
CA VAL A 61 -9.15 9.41 2.19
C VAL A 61 -9.01 7.93 1.83
N MET A 62 -7.90 7.29 2.21
CA MET A 62 -7.72 5.85 1.97
C MET A 62 -8.76 5.00 2.72
N PHE A 63 -9.14 5.39 3.94
CA PHE A 63 -10.17 4.69 4.69
C PHE A 63 -11.56 4.81 4.06
N ILE A 64 -11.91 5.99 3.53
CA ILE A 64 -13.15 6.21 2.78
C ILE A 64 -13.16 5.36 1.50
N LEU A 65 -12.04 5.33 0.76
CA LEU A 65 -11.91 4.51 -0.45
C LEU A 65 -12.08 3.02 -0.15
N ALA A 66 -11.41 2.51 0.90
CA ALA A 66 -11.57 1.11 1.33
C ALA A 66 -12.99 0.78 1.81
N THR A 67 -13.66 1.73 2.47
CA THR A 67 -15.06 1.58 2.90
C THR A 67 -16.00 1.58 1.70
N THR A 68 -15.73 2.39 0.69
CA THR A 68 -16.51 2.43 -0.56
C THR A 68 -16.38 1.12 -1.32
N ASP A 69 -15.18 0.54 -1.37
CA ASP A 69 -14.93 -0.73 -2.03
C ASP A 69 -15.72 -1.88 -1.40
N ILE A 70 -15.63 -2.06 -0.08
CA ILE A 70 -16.37 -3.15 0.60
C ILE A 70 -17.88 -2.98 0.50
N VAL A 71 -18.39 -1.76 0.61
CA VAL A 71 -19.83 -1.48 0.43
C VAL A 71 -20.28 -1.87 -0.98
N TYR A 72 -19.45 -1.56 -1.98
CA TYR A 72 -19.73 -1.94 -3.37
C TYR A 72 -19.67 -3.46 -3.57
N THR A 73 -18.75 -4.16 -2.91
CA THR A 73 -18.70 -5.64 -2.93
C THR A 73 -19.97 -6.27 -2.38
N TYR A 74 -20.45 -5.80 -1.23
CA TYR A 74 -21.71 -6.27 -0.65
C TYR A 74 -22.90 -5.96 -1.56
N TYR A 75 -22.95 -4.76 -2.14
CA TYR A 75 -23.98 -4.39 -3.09
C TYR A 75 -24.04 -5.37 -4.27
N LEU A 76 -22.88 -5.69 -4.87
CA LEU A 76 -22.81 -6.66 -5.98
C LEU A 76 -23.21 -8.08 -5.55
N LEU A 77 -22.81 -8.52 -4.36
CA LEU A 77 -23.21 -9.84 -3.84
C LEU A 77 -24.74 -9.97 -3.75
N PHE A 78 -25.42 -8.95 -3.24
CA PHE A 78 -26.88 -8.98 -3.04
C PHE A 78 -27.69 -8.72 -4.31
N THR A 79 -27.17 -7.95 -5.27
CA THR A 79 -27.91 -7.59 -6.49
C THR A 79 -27.59 -8.45 -7.70
N LYS A 80 -26.40 -9.08 -7.76
CA LYS A 80 -25.87 -9.76 -8.96
C LYS A 80 -25.40 -11.19 -8.69
N SER A 81 -26.14 -11.91 -7.83
CA SER A 81 -25.80 -13.25 -7.30
C SER A 81 -25.34 -14.30 -8.33
N THR A 82 -25.71 -14.22 -9.62
CA THR A 82 -25.27 -15.18 -10.68
C THR A 82 -25.08 -14.55 -12.07
N GLY A 83 -24.83 -13.24 -12.16
CA GLY A 83 -24.82 -12.50 -13.44
C GLY A 83 -23.71 -11.46 -13.57
N TYR A 84 -22.53 -11.78 -13.05
CA TYR A 84 -21.36 -10.88 -13.08
C TYR A 84 -20.94 -10.59 -14.53
N THR A 85 -21.13 -9.35 -14.96
CA THR A 85 -20.57 -8.87 -16.23
C THR A 85 -19.36 -7.99 -15.94
N TYR A 86 -18.35 -8.00 -16.81
CA TYR A 86 -17.16 -7.14 -16.70
C TYR A 86 -17.47 -5.65 -16.50
N GLY A 87 -18.63 -5.16 -16.98
CA GLY A 87 -19.08 -3.79 -16.74
C GLY A 87 -19.30 -3.47 -15.25
N ASP A 88 -19.73 -4.45 -14.46
CA ASP A 88 -20.00 -4.32 -13.02
C ASP A 88 -18.70 -4.31 -12.19
N ALA A 89 -17.60 -4.87 -12.73
CA ALA A 89 -16.28 -4.87 -12.10
C ALA A 89 -15.49 -3.56 -12.30
N ARG A 90 -15.87 -2.72 -13.28
CA ARG A 90 -15.18 -1.46 -13.59
C ARG A 90 -15.00 -0.51 -12.40
N PRO A 91 -16.03 -0.27 -11.57
CA PRO A 91 -15.88 0.64 -10.43
C PRO A 91 -14.83 0.15 -9.43
N LYS A 92 -14.66 -1.18 -9.26
CA LYS A 92 -13.61 -1.74 -8.40
C LYS A 92 -12.22 -1.46 -8.93
N TYR A 93 -11.97 -1.60 -10.23
CA TYR A 93 -10.68 -1.25 -10.81
C TYR A 93 -10.36 0.23 -10.65
N VAL A 94 -11.36 1.12 -10.77
CA VAL A 94 -11.18 2.56 -10.52
C VAL A 94 -10.84 2.82 -9.05
N LEU A 95 -11.52 2.17 -8.11
CA LEU A 95 -11.22 2.28 -6.68
C LEU A 95 -9.82 1.76 -6.36
N TYR A 96 -9.40 0.66 -6.98
CA TYR A 96 -8.05 0.12 -6.85
C TYR A 96 -6.98 1.09 -7.36
N VAL A 97 -7.10 1.58 -8.60
CA VAL A 97 -6.15 2.52 -9.21
C VAL A 97 -6.05 3.82 -8.39
N THR A 98 -7.18 4.34 -7.93
CA THR A 98 -7.21 5.57 -7.11
C THR A 98 -6.62 5.37 -5.72
N THR A 99 -6.92 4.25 -5.06
CA THR A 99 -6.35 3.93 -3.74
C THR A 99 -4.83 3.77 -3.83
N ASN A 100 -4.35 3.11 -4.89
CA ASN A 100 -2.94 2.90 -5.14
C ASN A 100 -2.19 4.22 -5.44
N PHE A 101 -2.79 5.10 -6.25
CA PHE A 101 -2.27 6.45 -6.47
C PHE A 101 -2.12 7.25 -5.16
N VAL A 102 -3.13 7.19 -4.28
CA VAL A 102 -3.09 7.88 -2.98
C VAL A 102 -2.01 7.27 -2.08
N ALA A 103 -1.88 5.94 -2.06
CA ALA A 103 -0.87 5.23 -1.29
C ALA A 103 0.56 5.61 -1.72
N ASP A 104 0.84 5.59 -3.03
CA ASP A 104 2.14 5.93 -3.58
C ASP A 104 2.47 7.42 -3.37
N THR A 105 1.50 8.31 -3.55
CA THR A 105 1.66 9.75 -3.27
C THR A 105 2.03 9.99 -1.81
N LEU A 106 1.40 9.27 -0.89
CA LEU A 106 1.69 9.34 0.54
C LEU A 106 3.10 8.83 0.86
N LEU A 107 3.56 7.75 0.22
CA LEU A 107 4.93 7.24 0.36
C LEU A 107 5.93 8.31 -0.07
N ILE A 108 5.75 8.88 -1.26
CA ILE A 108 6.61 9.95 -1.81
C ILE A 108 6.61 11.18 -0.91
N TYR A 109 5.46 11.63 -0.42
CA TYR A 109 5.36 12.77 0.50
C TYR A 109 6.20 12.55 1.77
N ARG A 110 6.17 11.34 2.34
CA ARG A 110 6.99 11.01 3.50
C ARG A 110 8.46 11.01 3.19
N PHE A 111 8.85 10.46 2.04
CA PHE A 111 10.24 10.51 1.60
C PHE A 111 10.71 11.94 1.48
N TYR A 112 10.01 12.75 0.70
CA TYR A 112 10.38 14.15 0.46
C TYR A 112 10.55 14.96 1.76
N LYS A 113 9.76 14.65 2.78
CA LYS A 113 9.77 15.41 4.03
C LYS A 113 10.79 14.92 5.06
N VAL A 114 11.01 13.62 5.15
CA VAL A 114 12.02 13.04 6.07
C VAL A 114 13.42 13.28 5.52
N TRP A 115 13.53 13.44 4.20
CA TRP A 115 14.79 13.61 3.50
C TRP A 115 15.01 15.06 3.11
N TYR A 116 16.20 15.60 3.40
CA TYR A 116 16.63 16.92 2.96
C TYR A 116 16.38 17.11 1.44
N PRO A 117 15.98 18.30 0.95
CA PRO A 117 15.29 18.50 -0.33
C PRO A 117 16.17 18.23 -1.56
N ASN A 118 16.43 16.97 -1.87
CA ASN A 118 16.98 16.58 -3.16
C ASN A 118 15.82 16.31 -4.14
N ILE A 119 15.35 17.41 -4.74
CA ILE A 119 14.15 17.47 -5.59
C ILE A 119 14.23 16.47 -6.77
N TYR A 120 15.44 16.18 -7.29
CA TYR A 120 15.63 15.31 -8.45
C TYR A 120 15.07 13.89 -8.27
N VAL A 121 15.26 13.28 -7.09
CA VAL A 121 14.78 11.91 -6.83
C VAL A 121 13.25 11.91 -6.65
N ALA A 122 12.71 12.93 -5.98
CA ALA A 122 11.26 13.08 -5.81
C ALA A 122 10.57 13.29 -7.16
N THR A 123 11.13 14.13 -8.03
CA THR A 123 10.60 14.35 -9.38
C THR A 123 10.60 13.07 -10.22
N GLY A 124 11.66 12.27 -10.16
CA GLY A 124 11.71 10.97 -10.84
C GLY A 124 10.60 10.00 -10.38
N LEU A 125 10.34 9.94 -9.08
CA LEU A 125 9.27 9.10 -8.51
C LEU A 125 7.88 9.61 -8.91
N VAL A 126 7.67 10.93 -8.96
CA VAL A 126 6.39 11.52 -9.39
C VAL A 126 6.12 11.23 -10.87
N ILE A 127 7.14 11.33 -11.74
CA ILE A 127 7.00 11.00 -13.17
C ILE A 127 6.60 9.52 -13.34
N LEU A 128 7.27 8.61 -12.63
CA LEU A 128 6.92 7.18 -12.68
C LEU A 128 5.48 6.94 -12.24
N LEU A 129 5.03 7.58 -11.17
CA LEU A 129 3.67 7.45 -10.65
C LEU A 129 2.61 7.96 -11.65
N ILE A 130 2.88 9.06 -12.37
CA ILE A 130 1.97 9.58 -13.41
C ILE A 130 1.89 8.59 -14.58
N LEU A 131 3.03 8.05 -15.03
CA LEU A 131 3.07 7.10 -16.13
C LEU A 131 2.24 5.85 -15.81
N THR A 132 2.29 5.38 -14.57
CA THR A 132 1.72 4.08 -14.19
C THR A 132 0.25 4.19 -13.86
N THR A 133 -0.18 5.30 -13.25
CA THR A 133 -1.60 5.62 -13.13
C THR A 133 -2.26 5.78 -14.48
N THR A 134 -1.62 6.52 -15.41
CA THR A 134 -2.12 6.67 -16.78
C THR A 134 -2.24 5.30 -17.47
N CYS A 135 -1.24 4.44 -17.29
CA CYS A 135 -1.29 3.07 -17.80
C CYS A 135 -2.44 2.24 -17.20
N GLY A 136 -2.65 2.32 -15.89
CA GLY A 136 -3.75 1.62 -15.20
C GLY A 136 -5.13 2.05 -15.70
N PHE A 137 -5.37 3.36 -15.84
CA PHE A 137 -6.62 3.85 -16.41
C PHE A 137 -6.82 3.33 -17.84
N ILE A 138 -5.77 3.37 -18.68
CA ILE A 138 -5.86 2.94 -20.09
C ILE A 138 -6.13 1.43 -20.22
N LEU A 139 -5.48 0.59 -19.39
CA LEU A 139 -5.56 -0.86 -19.46
C LEU A 139 -6.83 -1.43 -18.84
N ASP A 140 -7.24 -0.94 -17.66
CA ASP A 140 -8.29 -1.58 -16.86
C ASP A 140 -9.64 -0.84 -16.91
N THR A 141 -9.69 0.45 -17.29
CA THR A 141 -10.93 1.26 -17.17
C THR A 141 -11.61 1.63 -18.49
N VAL A 142 -10.84 2.05 -19.51
CA VAL A 142 -11.41 2.59 -20.76
C VAL A 142 -11.61 1.55 -21.86
N ASN A 143 -10.70 0.58 -21.99
CA ASN A 143 -10.68 -0.33 -23.14
C ASN A 143 -11.11 -1.76 -22.77
N PHE A 144 -12.38 -2.09 -23.07
CA PHE A 144 -12.92 -3.45 -22.84
C PHE A 144 -12.09 -4.56 -23.52
N GLN A 145 -11.52 -4.27 -24.69
CA GLN A 145 -10.67 -5.19 -25.45
C GLN A 145 -9.29 -5.41 -24.78
N LEU A 146 -8.71 -4.38 -24.14
CA LEU A 146 -7.43 -4.50 -23.44
C LEU A 146 -7.58 -5.07 -22.02
N SER A 147 -8.79 -5.15 -21.47
CA SER A 147 -9.07 -5.83 -20.20
C SER A 147 -8.68 -7.31 -20.21
N ILE A 148 -8.50 -7.92 -21.39
CA ILE A 148 -7.89 -9.26 -21.56
C ILE A 148 -6.46 -9.30 -20.98
N TYR A 149 -5.77 -8.15 -20.97
CA TYR A 149 -4.47 -7.93 -20.35
C TYR A 149 -4.55 -7.34 -18.93
N SER A 150 -5.63 -7.59 -18.18
CA SER A 150 -5.79 -7.14 -16.78
C SER A 150 -4.65 -7.56 -15.83
N TRP A 151 -3.80 -8.53 -16.22
CA TRP A 151 -2.57 -8.87 -15.48
C TRP A 151 -1.44 -7.83 -15.63
N GLY A 152 -1.53 -6.97 -16.65
CA GLY A 152 -0.52 -5.97 -16.96
C GLY A 152 -0.39 -4.91 -15.88
N TYR A 153 -1.51 -4.36 -15.40
CA TYR A 153 -1.47 -3.31 -14.38
C TYR A 153 -0.93 -3.79 -13.03
N PRO A 154 -1.36 -4.93 -12.45
CA PRO A 154 -0.73 -5.49 -11.24
C PRO A 154 0.76 -5.76 -11.41
N THR A 155 1.19 -6.27 -12.57
CA THR A 155 2.61 -6.53 -12.86
C THR A 155 3.42 -5.24 -12.89
N ILE A 156 2.91 -4.19 -13.53
CA ILE A 156 3.52 -2.86 -13.55
C ILE A 156 3.64 -2.33 -12.11
N ASN A 157 2.59 -2.45 -11.30
CA ASN A 157 2.62 -2.03 -9.89
C ASN A 157 3.64 -2.79 -9.05
N LEU A 158 3.82 -4.09 -9.28
CA LEU A 158 4.86 -4.87 -8.62
C LEU A 158 6.25 -4.35 -9.00
N VAL A 159 6.52 -4.15 -10.29
CA VAL A 159 7.81 -3.64 -10.76
C VAL A 159 8.10 -2.27 -10.16
N LEU A 160 7.10 -1.39 -10.11
CA LEU A 160 7.25 -0.09 -9.47
C LEU A 160 7.51 -0.20 -7.98
N ASN A 161 6.72 -0.98 -7.25
CA ASN A 161 6.88 -1.08 -5.81
C ASN A 161 8.28 -1.59 -5.44
N VAL A 162 8.79 -2.57 -6.18
CA VAL A 162 10.17 -3.06 -6.04
C VAL A 162 11.20 -1.98 -6.42
N THR A 163 10.97 -1.25 -7.51
CA THR A 163 11.88 -0.18 -7.97
C THR A 163 11.93 0.98 -6.97
N ILE A 164 10.78 1.44 -6.48
CA ILE A 164 10.66 2.51 -5.49
C ILE A 164 11.33 2.06 -4.18
N THR A 165 11.01 0.85 -3.70
CA THR A 165 11.59 0.31 -2.46
C THR A 165 13.12 0.19 -2.57
N SER A 166 13.64 -0.33 -3.69
CA SER A 166 15.09 -0.48 -3.89
C SER A 166 15.81 0.86 -4.03
N LEU A 167 15.25 1.81 -4.78
CA LEU A 167 15.79 3.17 -4.92
C LEU A 167 15.86 3.88 -3.56
N VAL A 168 14.78 3.80 -2.79
CA VAL A 168 14.70 4.34 -1.44
C VAL A 168 15.76 3.71 -0.54
N VAL A 169 15.75 2.38 -0.42
CA VAL A 169 16.60 1.65 0.53
C VAL A 169 18.06 1.85 0.17
N GLY A 170 18.40 1.73 -1.11
CA GLY A 170 19.77 1.94 -1.61
C GLY A 170 20.27 3.35 -1.36
N ARG A 171 19.41 4.37 -1.51
CA ARG A 171 19.78 5.75 -1.16
C ARG A 171 19.93 5.93 0.34
N ILE A 172 19.02 5.40 1.17
CA ILE A 172 19.12 5.48 2.64
C ILE A 172 20.42 4.84 3.13
N TRP A 173 20.77 3.70 2.55
CA TRP A 173 22.01 3.01 2.83
C TRP A 173 23.23 3.89 2.57
N ARG A 174 23.32 4.47 1.35
CA ARG A 174 24.44 5.36 1.00
C ARG A 174 24.51 6.60 1.89
N ALA A 175 23.38 7.29 2.11
CA ALA A 175 23.33 8.49 2.96
C ALA A 175 23.72 8.20 4.42
N GLY A 176 23.35 7.02 4.94
CA GLY A 176 23.77 6.58 6.26
C GLY A 176 25.27 6.26 6.34
N SER A 177 25.85 5.70 5.28
CA SER A 177 27.30 5.44 5.19
C SER A 177 28.11 6.73 5.11
N ASP A 178 27.69 7.70 4.30
CA ASP A 178 28.43 8.97 4.08
C ASP A 178 28.49 9.84 5.35
N THR A 179 27.40 9.86 6.14
CA THR A 179 27.33 10.66 7.37
C THR A 179 28.11 10.03 8.53
N VAL A 180 28.18 8.69 8.56
CA VAL A 180 28.90 7.94 9.60
C VAL A 180 30.41 7.97 9.36
N GLN A 181 30.85 7.87 8.10
CA GLN A 181 32.26 7.89 7.74
C GLN A 181 32.97 9.21 8.09
N TYR A 182 32.26 10.33 8.15
CA TYR A 182 32.87 11.66 8.38
C TYR A 182 32.92 12.10 9.85
N ARG A 183 32.07 11.56 10.74
CA ARG A 183 31.95 12.07 12.13
C ARG A 183 32.51 11.15 13.21
N PHE A 184 32.50 9.84 13.02
CA PHE A 184 32.94 8.90 14.03
C PHE A 184 33.50 7.68 13.31
N ASN A 185 34.72 7.28 13.61
CA ASN A 185 35.41 6.12 13.04
C ASN A 185 34.75 4.75 13.38
N CYS A 186 33.43 4.74 13.57
CA CYS A 186 32.58 3.60 13.89
C CYS A 186 31.82 3.18 12.63
N LYS A 187 31.84 1.90 12.31
CA LYS A 187 31.26 1.33 11.07
C LYS A 187 29.73 1.20 11.11
N ASP A 188 29.08 1.65 12.18
CA ASP A 188 27.68 1.33 12.45
C ASP A 188 26.71 2.45 12.04
N MET A 189 25.81 2.09 11.13
CA MET A 189 24.71 2.94 10.70
C MET A 189 23.81 3.32 11.88
N SER A 190 23.40 4.59 11.94
CA SER A 190 22.52 5.03 13.03
C SER A 190 21.22 4.17 13.08
N PRO A 191 20.74 3.80 14.28
CA PRO A 191 19.55 2.97 14.45
C PRO A 191 18.25 3.68 14.00
N ARG A 192 18.32 4.91 13.48
CA ARG A 192 17.22 5.60 12.81
C ARG A 192 17.13 5.18 11.35
N TYR A 193 18.25 5.18 10.63
CA TYR A 193 18.28 4.76 9.23
C TYR A 193 18.03 3.26 9.08
N ARG A 194 18.61 2.44 9.96
CA ARG A 194 18.37 0.98 9.97
C ARG A 194 16.89 0.63 10.16
N ASN A 195 16.21 1.27 11.11
CA ASN A 195 14.78 1.05 11.31
C ASN A 195 13.96 1.55 10.12
N ALA A 196 14.31 2.69 9.51
CA ALA A 196 13.61 3.18 8.33
C ALA A 196 13.73 2.19 7.16
N ILE A 197 14.94 1.68 6.88
CA ILE A 197 15.16 0.67 5.85
C ILE A 197 14.34 -0.59 6.14
N PHE A 198 14.38 -1.09 7.38
CA PHE A 198 13.63 -2.28 7.76
C PHE A 198 12.12 -2.13 7.51
N ILE A 199 11.54 -0.99 7.93
CA ILE A 199 10.12 -0.67 7.72
C ILE A 199 9.75 -0.69 6.22
N PHE A 200 10.57 -0.08 5.35
CA PHE A 200 10.29 -0.04 3.92
C PHE A 200 10.47 -1.40 3.23
N VAL A 201 11.47 -2.18 3.63
CA VAL A 201 11.69 -3.52 3.08
C VAL A 201 10.56 -4.47 3.50
N GLU A 202 10.19 -4.47 4.79
CA GLU A 202 9.12 -5.33 5.32
C GLU A 202 7.80 -5.07 4.60
N SER A 203 7.40 -3.80 4.50
CA SER A 203 6.17 -3.39 3.83
C SER A 203 6.18 -3.65 2.31
N GLY A 204 7.33 -3.42 1.64
CA GLY A 204 7.50 -3.69 0.21
C GLY A 204 7.42 -5.18 -0.12
N ILE A 205 7.97 -6.06 0.74
CA ILE A 205 7.88 -7.51 0.59
C ILE A 205 6.43 -7.98 0.74
N ILE A 206 5.71 -7.49 1.75
CA ILE A 206 4.29 -7.86 1.98
C ILE A 206 3.44 -7.55 0.73
N TYR A 207 3.58 -6.36 0.16
CA TYR A 207 2.85 -5.98 -1.06
C TYR A 207 3.24 -6.84 -2.27
N SER A 208 4.53 -7.11 -2.44
CA SER A 208 5.03 -7.89 -3.57
C SER A 208 4.59 -9.34 -3.50
N ILE A 209 4.60 -9.95 -2.32
CA ILE A 209 4.08 -11.31 -2.09
C ILE A 209 2.62 -11.36 -2.49
N TYR A 210 1.80 -10.40 -2.06
CA TYR A 210 0.38 -10.39 -2.38
C TYR A 210 0.11 -10.38 -3.91
N ILE A 211 0.80 -9.50 -4.65
CA ILE A 211 0.67 -9.46 -6.11
C ILE A 211 1.18 -10.75 -6.75
N LEU A 212 2.26 -11.35 -6.25
CA LEU A 212 2.75 -12.63 -6.77
C LEU A 212 1.75 -13.77 -6.57
N PHE A 213 1.07 -13.80 -5.43
CA PHE A 213 0.00 -14.77 -5.18
C PHE A 213 -1.15 -14.57 -6.17
N ASP A 214 -1.60 -13.34 -6.39
CA ASP A 214 -2.64 -13.04 -7.38
C ASP A 214 -2.24 -13.50 -8.80
N LEU A 215 -1.04 -13.13 -9.25
CA LEU A 215 -0.53 -13.50 -10.56
C LEU A 215 -0.35 -15.02 -10.70
N GLY A 216 0.11 -15.70 -9.64
CA GLY A 216 0.35 -17.14 -9.61
C GLY A 216 -0.93 -17.97 -9.62
N PHE A 217 -1.96 -17.53 -8.90
CA PHE A 217 -3.24 -18.26 -8.78
C PHE A 217 -4.32 -17.82 -9.77
N ARG A 218 -4.00 -16.94 -10.73
CA ARG A 218 -4.92 -16.43 -11.75
C ARG A 218 -5.65 -17.50 -12.57
N ARG A 219 -5.04 -18.68 -12.73
CA ARG A 219 -5.63 -19.83 -13.45
C ARG A 219 -6.67 -20.60 -12.63
N VAL A 220 -6.81 -20.28 -11.34
CA VAL A 220 -7.77 -20.89 -10.41
C VAL A 220 -8.86 -19.86 -10.10
N PRO A 221 -10.04 -19.93 -10.75
CA PRO A 221 -11.05 -18.86 -10.72
C PRO A 221 -11.51 -18.49 -9.30
N VAL A 222 -11.61 -19.49 -8.42
CA VAL A 222 -12.03 -19.30 -7.02
C VAL A 222 -11.00 -18.46 -6.26
N VAL A 223 -9.72 -18.81 -6.36
CA VAL A 223 -8.65 -18.13 -5.62
C VAL A 223 -8.40 -16.75 -6.20
N PHE A 224 -8.43 -16.63 -7.53
CA PHE A 224 -8.30 -15.36 -8.23
C PHE A 224 -9.32 -14.34 -7.74
N VAL A 225 -10.61 -14.67 -7.71
CA VAL A 225 -11.66 -13.73 -7.24
C VAL A 225 -11.45 -13.31 -5.78
N ILE A 226 -11.04 -14.24 -4.92
CA ILE A 226 -10.78 -13.92 -3.50
C ILE A 226 -9.63 -12.92 -3.36
N LEU A 227 -8.53 -13.13 -4.10
CA LEU A 227 -7.36 -12.24 -4.08
C LEU A 227 -7.66 -10.91 -4.77
N GLU A 228 -8.37 -10.92 -5.89
CA GLU A 228 -8.73 -9.72 -6.66
C GLU A 228 -9.56 -8.76 -5.81
N VAL A 229 -10.55 -9.31 -5.09
CA VAL A 229 -11.45 -8.53 -4.23
C VAL A 229 -10.73 -7.91 -3.03
N GLY A 230 -9.67 -8.54 -2.50
CA GLY A 230 -8.92 -8.04 -1.34
C GLY A 230 -7.85 -6.96 -1.65
N PHE A 231 -7.60 -6.64 -2.92
CA PHE A 231 -6.50 -5.75 -3.31
C PHE A 231 -6.59 -4.36 -2.70
N VAL A 232 -7.79 -3.76 -2.72
CA VAL A 232 -7.98 -2.37 -2.27
C VAL A 232 -7.62 -2.23 -0.79
N GLN A 233 -7.99 -3.22 0.03
CA GLN A 233 -7.67 -3.26 1.45
C GLN A 233 -6.16 -3.45 1.66
N PHE A 234 -5.52 -4.35 0.91
CA PHE A 234 -4.08 -4.57 0.99
C PHE A 234 -3.26 -3.31 0.64
N VAL A 235 -3.64 -2.61 -0.43
CA VAL A 235 -3.01 -1.33 -0.83
C VAL A 235 -3.12 -0.28 0.28
N GLY A 236 -4.23 -0.23 1.02
CA GLY A 236 -4.40 0.69 2.15
C GLY A 236 -3.61 0.28 3.41
N ILE A 237 -3.47 -1.02 3.66
CA ILE A 237 -2.78 -1.58 4.84
C ILE A 237 -1.28 -1.25 4.82
N VAL A 238 -0.62 -1.40 3.68
CA VAL A 238 0.84 -1.20 3.55
C VAL A 238 1.32 0.21 3.98
N PRO A 239 0.79 1.34 3.45
CA PRO A 239 1.20 2.69 3.84
C PRO A 239 0.82 3.06 5.29
N THR A 240 -0.23 2.44 5.83
CA THR A 240 -0.66 2.63 7.23
C THR A 240 0.18 1.81 8.21
N LEU A 241 0.62 0.61 7.85
CA LEU A 241 1.63 -0.15 8.62
C LEU A 241 2.92 0.66 8.75
N ILE A 242 3.40 1.25 7.65
CA ILE A 242 4.57 2.14 7.65
C ILE A 242 4.35 3.35 8.59
N LEU A 243 3.13 3.91 8.67
CA LEU A 243 2.80 4.99 9.63
C LEU A 243 2.95 4.53 11.05
N VAL A 244 2.29 3.42 11.37
CA VAL A 244 2.22 2.92 12.73
C VAL A 244 3.61 2.53 13.21
N GLN A 245 4.39 1.83 12.39
CA GLN A 245 5.75 1.42 12.73
C GLN A 245 6.69 2.63 12.94
N SER A 246 6.68 3.60 12.02
CA SER A 246 7.48 4.83 12.19
C SER A 246 7.02 5.66 13.39
N GLY A 247 5.72 5.67 13.66
CA GLY A 247 5.11 6.24 14.84
C GLY A 247 5.62 5.58 16.12
N LEU A 248 5.43 4.28 16.25
CA LEU A 248 5.75 3.48 17.42
C LEU A 248 7.25 3.54 17.76
N VAL A 249 8.13 3.36 16.78
CA VAL A 249 9.59 3.43 16.96
C VAL A 249 10.04 4.77 17.56
N ASN A 250 9.46 5.87 17.10
CA ASN A 250 9.77 7.19 17.64
C ASN A 250 9.20 7.38 19.05
N GLY A 251 8.08 6.73 19.40
CA GLY A 251 7.47 6.80 20.72
C GLY A 251 8.27 6.05 21.78
N ILE A 252 8.73 4.84 21.45
CA ILE A 252 9.61 4.04 22.30
C ILE A 252 10.92 4.78 22.57
N LYS A 253 11.51 5.39 21.54
CA LYS A 253 12.74 6.19 21.71
C LYS A 253 12.54 7.39 22.64
N ASN A 254 11.45 8.14 22.48
CA ASN A 254 11.17 9.31 23.32
C ASN A 254 10.90 8.92 24.79
N SER A 255 10.21 7.79 25.01
CA SER A 255 9.94 7.27 26.36
C SER A 255 11.22 6.77 27.03
N ARG A 256 12.13 6.14 26.27
CA ARG A 256 13.43 5.71 26.79
C ARG A 256 14.33 6.90 27.14
N SER A 257 14.32 7.97 26.33
CA SER A 257 15.08 9.18 26.66
C SER A 257 14.55 9.91 27.90
N SER A 258 13.23 9.95 28.10
CA SER A 258 12.66 10.55 29.32
C SER A 258 13.03 9.74 30.56
N MET A 259 12.92 8.40 30.52
CA MET A 259 13.29 7.53 31.66
C MET A 259 14.77 7.67 32.04
N VAL A 260 15.65 7.73 31.03
CA VAL A 260 17.09 7.92 31.26
C VAL A 260 17.36 9.30 31.88
N SER A 261 16.69 10.37 31.40
CA SER A 261 16.84 11.71 31.98
C SER A 261 16.39 11.76 33.44
N SER A 262 15.26 11.14 33.77
CA SER A 262 14.75 11.06 35.15
C SER A 262 15.67 10.25 36.07
N ALA A 263 16.31 9.19 35.56
CA ALA A 263 17.26 8.39 36.33
C ALA A 263 18.58 9.15 36.62
N PHE A 264 19.03 9.97 35.68
CA PHE A 264 20.19 10.85 35.91
C PHE A 264 19.88 11.97 36.91
N GLU A 265 18.69 12.54 36.85
CA GLU A 265 18.24 13.59 37.77
C GLU A 265 18.10 13.06 39.21
N TYR A 266 17.70 11.79 39.36
CA TYR A 266 17.64 11.11 40.67
C TYR A 266 19.03 10.80 41.25
N ASN A 267 20.03 10.46 40.42
CA ASN A 267 21.39 10.15 40.87
C ASN A 267 22.26 11.41 41.10
N SER A 268 21.75 12.61 40.81
CA SER A 268 22.44 13.88 41.03
C SER A 268 22.05 14.59 42.35
N VAL A 269 21.26 13.92 43.19
CA VAL A 269 20.86 14.35 44.54
C VAL A 269 21.49 13.41 45.56
#